data_AF-A0A0Q5KTJ4-F1
#
_entry.id   AF-A0A0Q5KTJ4-F1
#
_cell.length_a   1.000
_cell.length_b   1.000
_cell.length_c   1.000
_cell.angle_alpha   90.00
_cell.angle_beta   90.00
_cell.angle_gamma   90.00
#
_symmetry.space_group_name_H-M   'P 1'
#
loop_
_entity.id
_entity.type
_entity.pdbx_description
1 polymer ?
#
loop_
_entity_poly.entity_id
_entity_poly.type
_entity_poly.pdbx_seq_one_letter_code
_entity_poly.pdbx_strand_id
1 'polypeptide(L)'
;MTQQSLRTLQTNLADRERLQNQAASQRAFRSPSEDPAAAATALGVHGDQSRVAQFARNLSDGMAWVTTVDTALGASADLLNRARDLTAQGANSGALSPTARESIAQELESISAELLAKANTTVLGRSVFAGTSDSGAAFDPGTFTFNGSPGAGVQRRISDNETVRVDFDGSQAFGDGANSAFALLNDIAAELRGGGEVGARLADIDGRLKDVIAARGATGARQVQLERASSQNLSTSIDLEARRAEVENVDSLEVLVRLQSAELVFQSALQVTAKSLQTNLLEFIR
;
A
#
# COMPACT_ATOMS: atom_id res chain seq x y z
N MET A 1 -31.40 27.25 -52.92
CA MET A 1 -30.23 26.34 -53.09
C MET A 1 -28.98 26.82 -52.35
N THR A 2 -28.62 28.11 -52.40
CA THR A 2 -27.40 28.66 -51.74
C THR A 2 -27.34 28.49 -50.22
N GLN A 3 -28.46 28.66 -49.50
CA GLN A 3 -28.49 28.44 -48.04
C GLN A 3 -28.34 26.97 -47.62
N GLN A 4 -28.71 26.03 -48.49
CA GLN A 4 -28.61 24.61 -48.20
C GLN A 4 -27.18 24.12 -48.48
N SER A 5 -26.55 24.55 -49.58
CA SER A 5 -25.14 24.27 -49.85
C SER A 5 -24.21 24.86 -48.80
N LEU A 6 -24.48 26.08 -48.32
CA LEU A 6 -23.71 26.69 -47.21
C LEU A 6 -23.84 25.90 -45.91
N ARG A 7 -25.05 25.43 -45.55
CA ARG A 7 -25.25 24.56 -44.39
C ARG A 7 -24.51 23.24 -44.52
N THR A 8 -24.58 22.59 -45.68
CA THR A 8 -23.83 21.35 -45.95
C THR A 8 -22.32 21.55 -45.86
N LEU A 9 -21.79 22.66 -46.39
CA LEU A 9 -20.36 22.99 -46.28
C LEU A 9 -19.94 23.24 -44.83
N GLN A 10 -20.78 23.91 -44.03
CA GLN A 10 -20.53 24.12 -42.61
C GLN A 10 -20.53 22.80 -41.82
N THR A 11 -21.47 21.88 -42.11
CA THR A 11 -21.50 20.54 -41.50
C THR A 11 -20.25 19.74 -41.87
N ASN A 12 -19.89 19.68 -43.16
CA ASN A 12 -18.71 18.96 -43.61
C ASN A 12 -17.40 19.53 -43.04
N LEU A 13 -17.32 20.86 -42.89
CA LEU A 13 -16.17 21.51 -42.25
C LEU A 13 -16.05 21.10 -40.78
N ALA A 14 -17.16 21.13 -40.04
CA ALA A 14 -17.21 20.73 -38.63
C ALA A 14 -16.84 19.24 -38.44
N ASP A 15 -17.35 18.35 -39.29
CA ASP A 15 -17.02 16.93 -39.25
C ASP A 15 -15.54 16.65 -39.54
N ARG A 16 -14.98 17.35 -40.54
CA ARG A 16 -13.55 17.26 -40.84
C ARG A 16 -12.70 17.75 -39.67
N GLU A 17 -13.04 18.90 -39.08
CA GLU A 17 -12.33 19.43 -37.91
C GLU A 17 -12.40 18.47 -36.72
N ARG A 18 -13.56 17.87 -36.46
CA ARG A 18 -13.72 16.83 -35.44
C ARG A 18 -12.81 15.63 -35.69
N LEU A 19 -12.79 15.08 -36.91
CA LEU A 19 -11.95 13.93 -37.28
C LEU A 19 -10.45 14.27 -37.24
N GLN A 20 -10.05 15.47 -37.68
CA GLN A 20 -8.66 15.95 -37.55
C GLN A 20 -8.25 16.03 -36.08
N ASN A 21 -9.14 16.54 -35.23
CA ASN A 21 -8.90 16.61 -33.80
C ASN A 21 -8.78 15.22 -33.16
N GLN A 22 -9.66 14.27 -33.52
CA GLN A 22 -9.59 12.88 -33.06
C GLN A 22 -8.28 12.23 -33.51
N ALA A 23 -7.88 12.39 -34.78
CA ALA A 23 -6.64 11.81 -35.30
C ALA A 23 -5.40 12.39 -34.61
N ALA A 24 -5.39 13.70 -34.34
CA ALA A 24 -4.26 14.37 -33.67
C ALA A 24 -4.17 14.05 -32.18
N SER A 25 -5.31 13.89 -31.49
CA SER A 25 -5.33 13.64 -30.03
C SER A 25 -5.42 12.18 -29.64
N GLN A 26 -5.74 11.29 -30.58
CA GLN A 26 -6.05 9.88 -30.34
C GLN A 26 -7.19 9.63 -29.32
N ARG A 27 -7.97 10.67 -28.99
CA ARG A 27 -9.11 10.59 -28.08
C ARG A 27 -10.44 10.55 -28.82
N ALA A 28 -11.36 9.72 -28.34
CA ALA A 28 -12.71 9.56 -28.87
C ALA A 28 -13.52 10.86 -28.78
N PHE A 29 -13.37 11.56 -27.66
CA PHE A 29 -13.95 12.87 -27.42
C PHE A 29 -12.97 13.74 -26.62
N ARG A 30 -13.00 15.05 -26.85
CA ARG A 30 -12.19 16.03 -26.12
C ARG A 30 -12.98 16.78 -25.06
N SER A 31 -14.28 16.97 -25.32
CA SER A 31 -15.17 17.72 -24.45
C SER A 31 -16.41 16.88 -24.09
N PRO A 32 -16.97 17.03 -22.88
CA PRO A 32 -18.21 16.36 -22.53
C PRO A 32 -19.39 16.69 -23.43
N SER A 33 -19.35 17.82 -24.15
CA SER A 33 -20.37 18.20 -25.13
C SER A 33 -20.35 17.37 -26.41
N GLU A 34 -19.22 16.73 -26.74
CA GLU A 34 -19.11 15.87 -27.93
C GLU A 34 -19.79 14.51 -27.72
N ASP A 35 -19.62 13.92 -26.54
CA ASP A 35 -20.31 12.70 -26.13
C ASP A 35 -20.56 12.71 -24.60
N PRO A 36 -21.74 13.21 -24.16
CA PRO A 36 -22.05 13.27 -22.73
C PRO A 36 -22.11 11.90 -22.04
N ALA A 37 -22.49 10.85 -22.77
CA ALA A 37 -22.63 9.50 -22.21
C ALA A 37 -21.26 8.83 -22.02
N ALA A 38 -20.38 8.92 -23.02
CA ALA A 38 -18.99 8.48 -22.90
C ALA A 38 -18.23 9.28 -21.84
N ALA A 39 -18.46 10.60 -21.78
CA ALA A 39 -17.86 11.45 -20.76
C ALA A 39 -18.29 11.06 -19.33
N ALA A 40 -19.58 10.76 -19.11
CA ALA A 40 -20.06 10.30 -17.81
C ALA A 40 -19.42 8.96 -17.41
N THR A 41 -19.31 8.02 -18.36
CA THR A 41 -18.65 6.72 -18.14
C THR A 41 -17.17 6.91 -17.80
N ALA A 42 -16.44 7.74 -18.56
CA ALA A 42 -15.04 8.03 -18.33
C ALA A 42 -14.82 8.65 -16.94
N LEU A 43 -15.66 9.60 -16.51
CA LEU A 43 -15.60 10.17 -15.17
C LEU A 43 -15.78 9.12 -14.07
N GLY A 44 -16.69 8.17 -14.26
CA GLY A 44 -16.84 7.02 -13.36
C GLY A 44 -15.56 6.19 -13.26
N VAL A 45 -14.99 5.82 -14.41
CA VAL A 45 -13.73 5.06 -14.47
C VAL A 45 -12.57 5.82 -13.80
N HIS A 46 -12.43 7.13 -14.04
CA HIS A 46 -11.41 7.97 -13.38
C HIS A 46 -11.58 8.00 -11.86
N GLY A 47 -12.84 8.07 -11.38
CA GLY A 47 -13.16 7.98 -9.97
C GLY A 47 -12.74 6.63 -9.38
N ASP A 48 -12.99 5.54 -10.09
CA ASP A 48 -12.61 4.18 -9.69
C ASP A 48 -11.08 4.01 -9.69
N GLN A 49 -10.38 4.51 -10.72
CA GLN A 49 -8.92 4.52 -10.80
C GLN A 49 -8.30 5.28 -9.62
N SER A 50 -8.87 6.43 -9.26
CA SER A 50 -8.42 7.23 -8.12
C SER A 50 -8.57 6.48 -6.79
N ARG A 51 -9.67 5.75 -6.60
CA ARG A 51 -9.89 4.92 -5.41
C ARG A 51 -8.92 3.74 -5.35
N VAL A 52 -8.76 3.01 -6.46
CA VAL A 52 -7.81 1.88 -6.56
C VAL A 52 -6.37 2.34 -6.30
N ALA A 53 -5.98 3.51 -6.82
CA ALA A 53 -4.67 4.10 -6.55
C ALA A 53 -4.47 4.47 -5.07
N GLN A 54 -5.53 4.93 -4.38
CA GLN A 54 -5.46 5.15 -2.92
C GLN A 54 -5.29 3.83 -2.16
N PHE A 55 -6.00 2.77 -2.55
CA PHE A 55 -5.81 1.44 -1.97
C PHE A 55 -4.40 0.91 -2.21
N ALA A 56 -3.82 1.11 -3.40
CA ALA A 56 -2.43 0.74 -3.68
C ALA A 56 -1.44 1.42 -2.73
N ARG A 57 -1.63 2.72 -2.45
CA ARG A 57 -0.82 3.44 -1.44
C ARG A 57 -0.99 2.87 -0.04
N ASN A 58 -2.24 2.59 0.36
CA ASN A 58 -2.53 2.01 1.67
C ASN A 58 -1.94 0.58 1.83
N LEU A 59 -1.96 -0.22 0.76
CA LEU A 59 -1.37 -1.55 0.70
C LEU A 59 0.15 -1.48 0.81
N SER A 60 0.79 -0.57 0.09
CA SER A 60 2.24 -0.34 0.18
C SER A 60 2.67 0.09 1.59
N ASP A 61 1.94 1.02 2.21
CA ASP A 61 2.19 1.43 3.60
C ASP A 61 1.95 0.26 4.56
N GLY A 62 0.84 -0.47 4.41
CA GLY A 62 0.55 -1.63 5.24
C GLY A 62 1.62 -2.71 5.14
N MET A 63 2.16 -2.96 3.94
CA MET A 63 3.26 -3.90 3.73
C MET A 63 4.52 -3.46 4.46
N ALA A 64 4.90 -2.18 4.34
CA ALA A 64 6.06 -1.63 5.04
C ALA A 64 5.95 -1.80 6.57
N TRP A 65 4.75 -1.57 7.13
CA TRP A 65 4.46 -1.79 8.54
C TRP A 65 4.63 -3.26 8.94
N VAL A 66 3.90 -4.16 8.28
CA VAL A 66 3.89 -5.60 8.63
C VAL A 66 5.27 -6.25 8.46
N THR A 67 6.02 -5.90 7.42
CA THR A 67 7.40 -6.36 7.23
C THR A 67 8.33 -5.86 8.35
N THR A 68 8.16 -4.61 8.80
CA THR A 68 8.94 -4.05 9.92
C THR A 68 8.63 -4.79 11.22
N VAL A 69 7.35 -5.07 11.48
CA VAL A 69 6.92 -5.88 12.62
C VAL A 69 7.51 -7.30 12.55
N ASP A 70 7.39 -8.01 11.43
CA ASP A 70 7.92 -9.38 11.29
C ASP A 70 9.43 -9.43 11.51
N THR A 71 10.16 -8.47 10.94
CA THR A 71 11.62 -8.39 11.09
C THR A 71 12.01 -8.16 12.56
N ALA A 72 11.32 -7.26 13.26
CA ALA A 72 11.56 -7.01 14.68
C ALA A 72 11.22 -8.22 15.56
N LEU A 73 10.10 -8.91 15.28
CA LEU A 73 9.71 -10.13 16.00
C LEU A 73 10.66 -11.30 15.72
N GLY A 74 11.15 -11.45 14.48
CA GLY A 74 12.16 -12.44 14.12
C GLY A 74 13.45 -12.24 14.93
N ALA A 75 14.01 -11.02 14.91
CA ALA A 75 15.20 -10.70 15.71
C ALA A 75 14.96 -10.90 17.22
N SER A 76 13.76 -10.59 17.70
CA SER A 76 13.38 -10.80 19.10
C SER A 76 13.36 -12.29 19.49
N ALA A 77 12.86 -13.15 18.60
CA ALA A 77 12.88 -14.60 18.83
C ALA A 77 14.31 -15.14 18.88
N ASP A 78 15.21 -14.66 18.01
CA ASP A 78 16.62 -15.05 18.01
C ASP A 78 17.32 -14.63 19.33
N LEU A 79 17.05 -13.41 19.80
CA LEU A 79 17.54 -12.90 21.08
C LEU A 79 17.05 -13.73 22.27
N LEU A 80 15.77 -14.11 22.29
CA LEU A 80 15.19 -14.95 23.35
C LEU A 80 15.76 -16.38 23.32
N ASN A 81 16.01 -16.95 22.15
CA ASN A 81 16.70 -18.24 22.05
C ASN A 81 18.13 -18.17 22.61
N ARG A 82 18.86 -17.09 22.30
CA ARG A 82 20.19 -16.85 22.87
C ARG A 82 20.13 -16.72 24.39
N ALA A 83 19.17 -15.96 24.92
CA ALA A 83 18.97 -15.83 26.36
C ALA A 83 18.63 -17.17 27.04
N ARG A 84 17.83 -18.01 26.37
CA ARG A 84 17.50 -19.37 26.81
C ARG A 84 18.75 -20.24 26.94
N ASP A 85 19.63 -20.22 25.93
CA ASP A 85 20.88 -20.99 25.95
C ASP A 85 21.82 -20.54 27.07
N LEU A 86 21.91 -19.23 27.30
CA LEU A 86 22.69 -18.64 28.39
C LEU A 86 22.12 -19.00 29.77
N THR A 87 20.80 -18.98 29.91
CA THR A 87 20.11 -19.38 31.13
C THR A 87 20.32 -20.87 31.42
N ALA A 88 20.27 -21.72 30.39
CA ALA A 88 20.57 -23.16 30.52
C ALA A 88 22.04 -23.40 30.91
N GLN A 89 22.98 -22.62 30.38
CA GLN A 89 24.38 -22.64 30.82
C GLN A 89 24.51 -22.24 32.29
N GLY A 90 23.87 -21.13 32.68
CA GLY A 90 23.86 -20.60 34.04
C GLY A 90 23.20 -21.52 35.07
N ALA A 91 22.23 -22.34 34.64
CA ALA A 91 21.58 -23.35 35.47
C ALA A 91 22.51 -24.52 35.88
N ASN A 92 23.70 -24.65 35.30
CA ASN A 92 24.72 -25.60 35.75
C ASN A 92 25.51 -25.03 36.95
N SER A 93 24.80 -24.53 37.96
CA SER A 93 25.31 -23.76 39.10
C SER A 93 26.45 -24.45 39.87
N GLY A 94 26.38 -25.78 40.02
CA GLY A 94 27.39 -26.59 40.71
C GLY A 94 28.78 -26.63 40.04
N ALA A 95 28.91 -26.17 38.80
CA ALA A 95 30.15 -26.16 38.03
C ALA A 95 30.62 -24.76 37.60
N LEU A 96 29.83 -23.70 37.84
CA LEU A 96 30.14 -22.35 37.37
C LEU A 96 30.90 -21.51 38.40
N SER A 97 31.98 -20.88 37.96
CA SER A 97 32.69 -19.88 38.76
C SER A 97 31.87 -18.57 38.90
N PRO A 98 32.11 -17.75 39.95
CA PRO A 98 31.48 -16.44 40.08
C PRO A 98 31.72 -15.54 38.86
N THR A 99 32.93 -15.57 38.28
CA THR A 99 33.28 -14.82 37.06
C THR A 99 32.44 -15.28 35.86
N ALA A 100 32.24 -16.59 35.70
CA ALA A 100 31.41 -17.11 34.61
C ALA A 100 29.94 -16.69 34.76
N ARG A 101 29.41 -16.68 35.99
CA ARG A 101 28.06 -16.18 36.26
C ARG A 101 27.91 -14.69 35.94
N GLU A 102 28.91 -13.87 36.29
CA GLU A 102 28.90 -12.45 35.94
C GLU A 102 28.93 -12.23 34.43
N SER A 103 29.74 -12.97 33.68
CA SER A 103 29.78 -12.84 32.22
C SER A 103 28.45 -13.20 31.56
N ILE A 104 27.77 -14.26 32.04
CA ILE A 104 26.44 -14.63 31.55
C ILE A 104 25.41 -13.55 31.90
N ALA A 105 25.45 -13.02 33.12
CA ALA A 105 24.54 -11.97 33.56
C ALA A 105 24.66 -10.70 32.69
N GLN A 106 25.88 -10.27 32.37
CA GLN A 106 26.12 -9.11 31.49
C GLN A 106 25.59 -9.33 30.07
N GLU A 107 25.76 -10.54 29.53
CA GLU A 107 25.24 -10.91 28.21
C GLU A 107 23.70 -10.89 28.21
N LEU A 108 23.05 -11.41 29.26
CA LEU A 108 21.58 -11.35 29.41
C LEU A 108 21.05 -9.92 29.50
N GLU A 109 21.75 -9.03 30.21
CA GLU A 109 21.41 -7.60 30.27
C GLU A 109 21.57 -6.91 28.91
N SER A 110 22.61 -7.25 28.15
CA SER A 110 22.78 -6.76 26.77
C SER A 110 21.63 -7.22 25.88
N ILE A 111 21.26 -8.51 25.97
CA ILE A 111 20.12 -9.06 25.23
C ILE A 111 18.81 -8.37 25.62
N SER A 112 18.61 -8.09 26.92
CA SER A 112 17.44 -7.35 27.41
C SER A 112 17.34 -5.96 26.78
N ALA A 113 18.45 -5.21 26.74
CA ALA A 113 18.52 -3.89 26.12
C ALA A 113 18.29 -3.95 24.60
N GLU A 114 18.87 -4.93 23.92
CA GLU A 114 18.63 -5.15 22.48
C GLU A 114 17.19 -5.53 22.18
N LEU A 115 16.59 -6.40 22.99
CA LEU A 115 15.20 -6.82 22.87
C LEU A 115 14.25 -5.63 23.06
N LEU A 116 14.52 -4.78 24.05
CA LEU A 116 13.78 -3.54 24.27
C LEU A 116 13.89 -2.59 23.05
N ALA A 117 15.09 -2.48 22.46
CA ALA A 117 15.27 -1.70 21.24
C ALA A 117 14.43 -2.26 20.08
N LYS A 118 14.30 -3.59 19.94
CA LYS A 118 13.40 -4.20 18.95
C LYS A 118 11.94 -3.95 19.27
N ALA A 119 11.53 -4.02 20.54
CA ALA A 119 10.16 -3.73 20.97
C ALA A 119 9.78 -2.24 20.77
N ASN A 120 10.76 -1.35 20.67
CA ASN A 120 10.60 0.07 20.36
C ASN A 120 10.87 0.42 18.88
N THR A 121 10.85 -0.57 17.98
CA THR A 121 11.02 -0.33 16.53
C THR A 121 9.95 0.61 15.99
N THR A 122 10.36 1.52 15.10
CA THR A 122 9.47 2.47 14.44
C THR A 122 9.49 2.32 12.92
N VAL A 123 8.38 2.64 12.27
CA VAL A 123 8.26 2.81 10.82
C VAL A 123 7.66 4.18 10.54
N LEU A 124 8.29 4.96 9.65
CA LEU A 124 7.85 6.32 9.31
C LEU A 124 7.64 7.23 10.55
N GLY A 125 8.51 7.09 11.56
CA GLY A 125 8.45 7.87 12.79
C GLY A 125 7.36 7.45 13.79
N ARG A 126 6.69 6.31 13.56
CA ARG A 126 5.64 5.77 14.44
C ARG A 126 6.03 4.39 14.95
N SER A 127 5.76 4.11 16.22
CA SER A 127 6.01 2.78 16.79
C SER A 127 5.13 1.72 16.15
N VAL A 128 5.71 0.58 15.82
CA VAL A 128 4.98 -0.55 15.24
C VAL A 128 4.29 -1.43 16.30
N PHE A 129 4.62 -1.21 17.57
CA PHE A 129 4.13 -1.98 18.71
C PHE A 129 3.23 -1.20 19.68
N ALA A 130 3.13 0.13 19.54
CA ALA A 130 2.36 0.99 20.46
C ALA A 130 0.87 1.20 20.08
N GLY A 131 0.39 0.53 19.03
CA GLY A 131 -0.95 0.75 18.51
C GLY A 131 -1.16 2.17 17.98
N THR A 132 -2.29 2.79 18.32
CA THR A 132 -2.60 4.18 17.94
C THR A 132 -2.09 5.22 18.94
N SER A 133 -1.22 4.84 19.88
CA SER A 133 -0.65 5.78 20.85
C SER A 133 0.23 6.82 20.17
N ASP A 134 0.19 8.06 20.67
CA ASP A 134 1.10 9.14 20.29
C ASP A 134 2.42 9.09 21.08
N SER A 135 2.60 8.09 21.94
CA SER A 135 3.87 7.85 22.63
C SER A 135 5.00 7.62 21.63
N GLY A 136 6.11 8.31 21.81
CA GLY A 136 7.31 8.16 20.97
C GLY A 136 7.96 6.77 21.03
N ALA A 137 7.61 5.96 22.04
CA ALA A 137 8.07 4.59 22.23
C ALA A 137 6.93 3.67 22.74
N ALA A 138 6.98 2.38 22.40
CA ALA A 138 6.01 1.40 22.89
C ALA A 138 6.26 1.00 24.35
N PHE A 139 7.52 0.99 24.77
CA PHE A 139 7.95 0.58 26.10
C PHE A 139 8.88 1.62 26.70
N ASP A 140 8.64 1.97 27.96
CA ASP A 140 9.55 2.82 28.74
C ASP A 140 10.86 2.07 29.04
N PRO A 141 12.03 2.68 28.81
CA PRO A 141 13.31 2.01 29.01
C PRO A 141 13.70 1.79 30.48
N GLY A 142 13.11 2.53 31.41
CA GLY A 142 13.39 2.40 32.85
C GLY A 142 12.43 1.47 33.57
N THR A 143 11.14 1.52 33.25
CA THR A 143 10.10 0.73 33.93
C THR A 143 9.58 -0.45 33.14
N PHE A 144 9.93 -0.55 31.85
CA PHE A 144 9.38 -1.54 30.90
C PHE A 144 7.85 -1.51 30.77
N THR A 145 7.22 -0.42 31.20
CA THR A 145 5.77 -0.26 31.09
C THR A 145 5.40 0.00 29.65
N PHE A 146 4.35 -0.68 29.20
CA PHE A 146 3.77 -0.49 27.88
C PHE A 146 3.02 0.84 27.82
N ASN A 147 3.46 1.71 26.92
CA ASN A 147 2.90 3.04 26.67
C ASN A 147 1.97 3.07 25.44
N GLY A 148 1.66 1.90 24.88
CA GLY A 148 0.73 1.78 23.77
C GLY A 148 -0.74 1.79 24.21
N SER A 149 -1.64 1.83 23.23
CA SER A 149 -3.09 1.75 23.47
C SER A 149 -3.57 0.30 23.29
N PRO A 150 -3.87 -0.45 24.37
CA PRO A 150 -4.26 -1.85 24.26
C PRO A 150 -5.52 -2.02 23.42
N GLY A 151 -5.51 -2.96 22.49
CA GLY A 151 -6.66 -3.26 21.62
C GLY A 151 -6.97 -2.23 20.52
N ALA A 152 -6.37 -1.04 20.54
CA ALA A 152 -6.48 -0.06 19.46
C ALA A 152 -5.36 -0.27 18.43
N GLY A 153 -5.74 -0.66 17.21
CA GLY A 153 -4.80 -0.97 16.12
C GLY A 153 -4.74 0.10 15.05
N VAL A 154 -3.58 0.22 14.42
CA VAL A 154 -3.35 0.98 13.21
C VAL A 154 -3.94 0.18 12.04
N GLN A 155 -5.06 0.67 11.50
CA GLN A 155 -5.75 0.02 10.39
C GLN A 155 -5.45 0.68 9.04
N ARG A 156 -5.42 -0.12 7.98
CA ARG A 156 -5.33 0.33 6.59
C ARG A 156 -6.50 -0.21 5.80
N ARG A 157 -7.22 0.70 5.15
CA ARG A 157 -8.28 0.34 4.20
C ARG A 157 -7.64 -0.11 2.90
N ILE A 158 -7.87 -1.36 2.53
CA ILE A 158 -7.23 -2.00 1.35
C ILE A 158 -8.22 -2.27 0.22
N SER A 159 -9.51 -2.21 0.53
CA SER A 159 -10.61 -2.23 -0.44
C SER A 159 -11.80 -1.45 0.13
N ASP A 160 -12.91 -1.35 -0.60
CA ASP A 160 -14.10 -0.66 -0.12
C ASP A 160 -14.63 -1.25 1.21
N ASN A 161 -14.55 -2.58 1.34
CA ASN A 161 -15.16 -3.34 2.43
C ASN A 161 -14.16 -3.97 3.41
N GLU A 162 -12.85 -3.76 3.21
CA GLU A 162 -11.83 -4.45 4.00
C GLU A 162 -10.79 -3.48 4.56
N THR A 163 -10.53 -3.65 5.86
CA THR A 163 -9.43 -3.01 6.58
C THR A 163 -8.55 -4.08 7.21
N VAL A 164 -7.24 -3.84 7.20
CA VAL A 164 -6.24 -4.72 7.81
C VAL A 164 -5.52 -3.96 8.91
N ARG A 165 -5.36 -4.59 10.07
CA ARG A 165 -4.50 -4.09 11.14
C ARG A 165 -3.03 -4.35 10.76
N VAL A 166 -2.19 -3.32 10.77
CA VAL A 166 -0.80 -3.40 10.29
C VAL A 166 0.24 -3.29 11.40
N ASP A 167 -0.14 -2.80 12.57
CA ASP A 167 0.65 -2.82 13.80
C ASP A 167 0.44 -4.14 14.58
N PHE A 168 1.27 -4.34 15.60
CA PHE A 168 1.04 -5.38 16.60
C PHE A 168 0.95 -4.79 18.01
N ASP A 169 0.26 -5.46 18.92
CA ASP A 169 0.20 -5.01 20.31
C ASP A 169 1.47 -5.50 21.03
N GLY A 170 2.37 -4.58 21.34
CA GLY A 170 3.65 -4.90 21.98
C GLY A 170 3.46 -5.67 23.29
N SER A 171 2.44 -5.33 24.09
CA SER A 171 2.17 -6.01 25.36
C SER A 171 1.87 -7.51 25.19
N GLN A 172 1.26 -7.88 24.05
CA GLN A 172 0.94 -9.28 23.72
C GLN A 172 2.19 -10.06 23.29
N ALA A 173 3.17 -9.39 22.68
CA ALA A 173 4.41 -10.05 22.23
C ALA A 173 5.47 -10.10 23.34
N PHE A 174 5.61 -9.02 24.11
CA PHE A 174 6.73 -8.82 25.02
C PHE A 174 6.33 -8.80 26.50
N GLY A 175 5.05 -8.81 26.84
CA GLY A 175 4.56 -8.58 28.21
C GLY A 175 4.63 -7.10 28.62
N ASP A 176 4.41 -6.82 29.90
CA ASP A 176 4.34 -5.46 30.45
C ASP A 176 4.98 -5.37 31.84
N GLY A 177 5.75 -4.31 32.06
CA GLY A 177 6.40 -3.99 33.33
C GLY A 177 7.24 -5.17 33.85
N ALA A 178 7.03 -5.55 35.11
CA ALA A 178 7.71 -6.66 35.77
C ALA A 178 7.46 -8.03 35.12
N ASN A 179 6.37 -8.19 34.36
CA ASN A 179 6.10 -9.43 33.64
C ASN A 179 6.73 -9.45 32.25
N SER A 180 7.34 -8.36 31.79
CA SER A 180 7.90 -8.29 30.44
C SER A 180 9.07 -9.25 30.23
N ALA A 181 9.36 -9.59 28.98
CA ALA A 181 10.54 -10.34 28.60
C ALA A 181 11.83 -9.63 29.03
N PHE A 182 11.86 -8.30 29.01
CA PHE A 182 13.03 -7.50 29.42
C PHE A 182 13.29 -7.61 30.92
N ALA A 183 12.23 -7.48 31.73
CA ALA A 183 12.31 -7.66 33.19
C ALA A 183 12.78 -9.07 33.53
N LEU A 184 12.21 -10.09 32.87
CA LEU A 184 12.61 -11.49 33.08
C LEU A 184 14.12 -11.70 32.86
N LEU A 185 14.70 -11.15 31.78
CA LEU A 185 16.13 -11.32 31.52
C LEU A 185 17.00 -10.61 32.58
N ASN A 186 16.58 -9.43 33.04
CA ASN A 186 17.28 -8.71 34.10
C ASN A 186 17.17 -9.43 35.44
N ASP A 187 16.02 -10.03 35.75
CA ASP A 187 15.80 -10.82 36.96
C ASP A 187 16.70 -12.08 36.97
N ILE A 188 16.80 -12.78 35.84
CA ILE A 188 17.71 -13.93 35.69
C ILE A 188 19.17 -13.50 35.89
N ALA A 189 19.57 -12.36 35.30
CA ALA A 189 20.92 -11.82 35.48
C ALA A 189 21.22 -11.51 36.96
N ALA A 190 20.26 -10.91 37.67
CA ALA A 190 20.38 -10.64 39.10
C ALA A 190 20.46 -11.93 39.94
N GLU A 191 19.62 -12.92 39.65
CA GLU A 191 19.63 -14.24 40.30
C GLU A 191 20.97 -14.97 40.10
N LEU A 192 21.55 -14.92 38.89
CA LEU A 192 22.87 -15.50 38.60
C LEU A 192 23.98 -14.87 39.46
N ARG A 193 23.97 -13.53 39.60
CA ARG A 193 24.92 -12.83 40.47
C ARG A 193 24.74 -13.21 41.94
N GLY A 194 23.49 -13.34 42.39
CA GLY A 194 23.14 -13.81 43.72
C GLY A 194 23.50 -15.28 44.01
N GLY A 195 23.79 -16.07 42.98
CA GLY A 195 24.04 -17.51 43.09
C GLY A 195 22.77 -18.34 43.26
N GLY A 196 21.63 -17.81 42.81
CA GLY A 196 20.37 -18.53 42.73
C GLY A 196 20.34 -19.56 41.60
N GLU A 197 19.38 -20.48 41.70
CA GLU A 197 19.10 -21.49 40.68
C GLU A 197 18.17 -20.92 39.61
N VAL A 198 18.69 -20.66 38.40
CA VAL A 198 17.91 -20.08 37.30
C VAL A 198 17.23 -21.11 36.39
N GLY A 199 17.40 -22.42 36.67
CA GLY A 199 16.84 -23.48 35.83
C GLY A 199 15.31 -23.42 35.68
N ALA A 200 14.59 -22.97 36.71
CA ALA A 200 13.14 -22.78 36.66
C ALA A 200 12.72 -21.66 35.68
N ARG A 201 13.59 -20.68 35.43
CA ARG A 201 13.32 -19.52 34.56
C ARG A 201 13.31 -19.87 33.07
N LEU A 202 13.81 -21.05 32.69
CA LEU A 202 13.72 -21.53 31.30
C LEU A 202 12.27 -21.64 30.82
N ALA A 203 11.35 -22.07 31.70
CA ALA A 203 9.93 -22.14 31.36
C ALA A 203 9.31 -20.74 31.13
N ASP A 204 9.76 -19.74 31.89
CA ASP A 204 9.33 -18.34 31.73
C ASP A 204 9.82 -17.78 30.38
N ILE A 205 11.09 -18.06 30.01
CA ILE A 205 11.63 -17.66 28.70
C ILE A 205 10.89 -18.37 27.56
N ASP A 206 10.65 -19.68 27.68
CA ASP A 206 9.90 -20.44 26.68
C ASP A 206 8.47 -19.89 26.50
N GLY A 207 7.84 -19.42 27.58
CA GLY A 207 6.56 -18.71 27.54
C GLY A 207 6.64 -17.43 26.71
N ARG A 208 7.63 -16.58 26.97
CA ARG A 208 7.82 -15.32 26.21
C ARG A 208 8.22 -15.56 24.76
N LEU A 209 9.04 -16.57 24.48
CA LEU A 209 9.38 -16.98 23.13
C LEU A 209 8.13 -17.43 22.36
N LYS A 210 7.23 -18.18 23.01
CA LYS A 210 5.95 -18.58 22.43
C LYS A 210 5.06 -17.38 22.09
N ASP A 211 5.00 -16.38 22.96
CA ASP A 211 4.25 -15.14 22.71
C ASP A 211 4.78 -14.40 21.47
N VAL A 212 6.10 -14.24 21.35
CA VAL A 212 6.75 -13.62 20.18
C VAL A 212 6.51 -14.43 18.91
N ILE A 213 6.61 -15.76 18.95
CA ILE A 213 6.34 -16.62 17.79
C ILE A 213 4.86 -16.53 17.37
N ALA A 214 3.93 -16.49 18.33
CA ALA A 214 2.52 -16.32 18.05
C ALA A 214 2.23 -14.96 17.40
N ALA A 215 2.86 -13.89 17.91
CA ALA A 215 2.80 -12.56 17.32
C ALA A 215 3.31 -12.54 15.88
N ARG A 216 4.43 -13.24 15.63
CA ARG A 216 5.02 -13.36 14.29
C ARG A 216 4.09 -14.10 13.33
N GLY A 217 3.50 -15.22 13.77
CA GLY A 217 2.52 -15.97 12.97
C GLY A 217 1.29 -15.13 12.61
N ALA A 218 0.75 -14.35 13.55
CA ALA A 218 -0.36 -13.43 13.29
C ALA A 218 0.02 -12.30 12.31
N THR A 219 1.25 -11.79 12.41
CA THR A 219 1.80 -10.78 11.49
C THR A 219 1.98 -11.35 10.09
N GLY A 220 2.52 -12.57 9.96
CA GLY A 220 2.65 -13.27 8.68
C GLY A 220 1.30 -13.52 7.99
N ALA A 221 0.25 -13.87 8.74
CA ALA A 221 -1.09 -14.01 8.19
C ALA A 221 -1.62 -12.69 7.58
N ARG A 222 -1.34 -11.56 8.22
CA ARG A 222 -1.68 -10.22 7.71
C ARG A 222 -0.83 -9.85 6.50
N GLN A 223 0.44 -10.25 6.46
CA GLN A 223 1.29 -10.05 5.28
C GLN A 223 0.70 -10.72 4.05
N VAL A 224 0.34 -12.01 4.16
CA VAL A 224 -0.30 -12.78 3.08
C VAL A 224 -1.63 -12.15 2.67
N GLN A 225 -2.39 -11.59 3.61
CA GLN A 225 -3.62 -10.86 3.32
C GLN A 225 -3.36 -9.62 2.47
N LEU A 226 -2.36 -8.82 2.82
CA LEU A 226 -1.97 -7.63 2.07
C LEU A 226 -1.41 -7.98 0.69
N GLU A 227 -0.60 -9.03 0.56
CA GLU A 227 -0.05 -9.51 -0.72
C GLU A 227 -1.19 -9.89 -1.68
N ARG A 228 -2.16 -10.67 -1.21
CA ARG A 228 -3.33 -11.06 -2.02
C ARG A 228 -4.14 -9.84 -2.47
N ALA A 229 -4.40 -8.92 -1.54
CA ALA A 229 -5.13 -7.69 -1.84
C ALA A 229 -4.34 -6.80 -2.83
N SER A 230 -3.01 -6.78 -2.76
CA SER A 230 -2.14 -6.11 -3.71
C SER A 230 -2.24 -6.70 -5.11
N SER A 231 -2.21 -8.03 -5.25
CA SER A 231 -2.39 -8.70 -6.54
C SER A 231 -3.77 -8.42 -7.14
N GLN A 232 -4.82 -8.44 -6.31
CA GLN A 232 -6.18 -8.11 -6.75
C GLN A 232 -6.30 -6.64 -7.18
N ASN A 233 -5.76 -5.71 -6.39
CA ASN A 233 -5.77 -4.29 -6.69
C ASN A 233 -5.06 -3.99 -8.02
N LEU A 234 -3.92 -4.64 -8.29
CA LEU A 234 -3.21 -4.53 -9.56
C LEU A 234 -4.06 -5.03 -10.74
N SER A 235 -4.74 -6.17 -10.59
CA SER A 235 -5.64 -6.69 -11.62
C SER A 235 -6.79 -5.73 -11.91
N THR A 236 -7.41 -5.17 -10.87
CA THR A 236 -8.48 -4.15 -11.03
C THR A 236 -7.95 -2.89 -11.68
N SER A 237 -6.74 -2.44 -11.33
CA SER A 237 -6.11 -1.28 -11.98
C SER A 237 -5.93 -1.49 -13.48
N ILE A 238 -5.53 -2.69 -13.91
CA ILE A 238 -5.37 -3.04 -15.33
C ILE A 238 -6.72 -3.09 -16.04
N ASP A 239 -7.76 -3.66 -15.42
CA ASP A 239 -9.12 -3.68 -15.98
C ASP A 239 -9.68 -2.26 -16.17
N LEU A 240 -9.52 -1.40 -15.16
CA LEU A 240 -9.95 0.00 -15.25
C LEU A 240 -9.16 0.78 -16.31
N GLU A 241 -7.88 0.48 -16.49
CA GLU A 241 -7.07 1.04 -17.57
C GLU A 241 -7.62 0.65 -18.96
N ALA A 242 -7.95 -0.63 -19.15
CA ALA A 242 -8.55 -1.13 -20.38
C ALA A 242 -9.91 -0.48 -20.66
N ARG A 243 -10.78 -0.37 -19.65
CA ARG A 243 -12.08 0.31 -19.76
C ARG A 243 -11.92 1.79 -20.08
N ARG A 244 -10.94 2.47 -19.46
CA ARG A 244 -10.66 3.88 -19.79
C ARG A 244 -10.24 4.00 -21.25
N ALA A 245 -9.35 3.13 -21.72
CA ALA A 245 -8.90 3.12 -23.10
C ALA A 245 -10.06 2.85 -24.08
N GLU A 246 -10.96 1.92 -23.77
CA GLU A 246 -12.14 1.62 -24.59
C GLU A 246 -13.06 2.83 -24.78
N VAL A 247 -13.23 3.63 -23.73
CA VAL A 247 -14.13 4.80 -23.75
C VAL A 247 -13.42 6.05 -24.30
N GLU A 248 -12.14 6.25 -23.96
CA GLU A 248 -11.43 7.49 -24.27
C GLU A 248 -10.59 7.44 -25.54
N ASN A 249 -10.17 6.27 -26.04
CA ASN A 249 -9.29 6.19 -27.21
C ASN A 249 -10.08 5.96 -28.50
N VAL A 250 -9.57 6.48 -29.62
CA VAL A 250 -10.09 6.12 -30.96
C VAL A 250 -9.31 4.98 -31.58
N ASP A 251 -10.00 4.21 -32.42
CA ASP A 251 -9.33 3.48 -33.50
C ASP A 251 -8.75 4.50 -34.49
N SER A 252 -7.43 4.72 -34.38
CA SER A 252 -6.72 5.71 -35.19
C SER A 252 -6.78 5.37 -36.69
N LEU A 253 -6.84 4.09 -37.05
CA LEU A 253 -6.93 3.68 -38.45
C LEU A 253 -8.31 4.00 -39.02
N GLU A 254 -9.37 3.67 -38.27
CA GLU A 254 -10.73 4.02 -38.69
C GLU A 254 -10.92 5.54 -38.80
N VAL A 255 -10.41 6.32 -37.84
CA VAL A 255 -10.49 7.78 -37.87
C VAL A 255 -9.74 8.36 -39.07
N LEU A 256 -8.56 7.83 -39.41
CA LEU A 256 -7.80 8.28 -40.58
C LEU A 256 -8.55 7.99 -41.90
N VAL A 257 -9.16 6.82 -42.04
CA VAL A 257 -9.97 6.48 -43.22
C VAL A 257 -11.18 7.41 -43.34
N ARG A 258 -11.89 7.64 -42.22
CA ARG A 258 -13.03 8.57 -42.18
C ARG A 258 -12.60 10.00 -42.48
N LEU A 259 -11.45 10.44 -41.99
CA LEU A 259 -10.91 11.77 -42.25
C LEU A 259 -10.63 11.99 -43.74
N GLN A 260 -9.95 11.04 -44.39
CA GLN A 260 -9.70 11.11 -45.83
C GLN A 260 -11.00 11.14 -46.64
N SER A 261 -12.00 10.34 -46.24
CA SER A 261 -13.32 10.37 -46.85
C SER A 261 -14.00 11.74 -46.69
N ALA A 262 -13.95 12.32 -45.49
CA ALA A 262 -14.52 13.64 -45.21
C ALA A 262 -13.82 14.76 -46.01
N GLU A 263 -12.50 14.68 -46.18
CA GLU A 263 -11.74 15.62 -47.02
C GLU A 263 -12.16 15.54 -48.49
N LEU A 264 -12.33 14.32 -49.03
CA LEU A 264 -12.81 14.11 -50.40
C LEU A 264 -14.24 14.64 -50.60
N VAL A 265 -15.13 14.38 -49.64
CA VAL A 265 -16.53 14.86 -49.67
C VAL A 265 -16.58 16.39 -49.62
N PHE A 266 -15.78 17.02 -48.76
CA PHE A 266 -15.72 18.47 -48.65
C PHE A 266 -15.22 19.13 -49.94
N GLN A 267 -14.13 18.60 -50.53
CA GLN A 267 -13.63 19.07 -51.83
C GLN A 267 -14.67 18.92 -52.94
N SER A 268 -15.38 17.78 -52.99
CA SER A 268 -16.45 17.53 -53.94
C SER A 268 -17.61 18.52 -53.76
N ALA A 269 -18.02 18.78 -52.52
CA ALA A 269 -19.08 19.74 -52.20
C ALA A 269 -18.71 21.18 -52.61
N LEU A 270 -17.45 21.58 -52.44
CA LEU A 270 -16.94 22.88 -52.92
C LEU A 270 -17.03 22.99 -54.45
N GLN A 271 -16.63 21.96 -55.18
CA GLN A 271 -16.71 21.94 -56.65
C GLN A 271 -18.16 22.01 -57.16
N VAL A 272 -19.09 21.27 -56.54
CA VAL A 272 -20.51 21.30 -56.91
C VAL A 272 -21.12 22.67 -56.61
N THR A 273 -20.81 23.25 -55.46
CA THR A 273 -21.30 24.59 -55.08
C THR A 273 -20.75 25.66 -56.03
N ALA A 274 -19.47 25.59 -56.40
CA ALA A 274 -18.84 26.50 -57.36
C ALA A 274 -19.51 26.42 -58.75
N LYS A 275 -19.77 25.20 -59.25
CA LYS A 275 -20.49 25.00 -60.53
C LYS A 275 -21.93 25.54 -60.47
N SER A 276 -22.65 25.29 -59.38
CA SER A 276 -24.03 25.79 -59.21
C SER A 276 -24.12 27.32 -59.16
N LEU A 277 -23.14 27.99 -58.55
CA LEU A 277 -23.06 29.46 -58.53
C LEU A 277 -22.75 30.06 -59.91
N GLN A 278 -21.88 29.39 -60.69
CA GLN A 278 -21.53 29.84 -62.05
C GLN A 278 -22.72 29.75 -63.04
N THR A 279 -23.56 28.72 -62.96
CA THR A 279 -24.71 28.56 -63.86
C THR A 279 -25.80 29.62 -63.62
N ASN A 280 -26.10 29.95 -62.36
CA ASN A 280 -27.12 30.95 -62.01
C ASN A 280 -26.72 32.38 -62.42
N LEU A 281 -25.44 32.75 -62.35
CA LEU A 281 -24.97 34.07 -62.79
C LEU A 281 -25.05 34.24 -64.31
N LEU A 282 -24.88 33.17 -65.08
CA LEU A 282 -25.02 33.19 -66.54
C LEU A 282 -26.49 33.19 -66.99
N GLU A 283 -27.41 32.60 -66.22
CA GLU A 283 -28.86 32.70 -66.47
C GLU A 283 -29.44 34.07 -66.09
N PHE A 284 -28.87 34.78 -65.12
CA PHE A 284 -29.35 36.13 -64.72
C PHE A 284 -28.97 37.24 -65.71
N ILE A 285 -28.07 36.98 -66.66
CA ILE A 285 -27.60 37.93 -67.69
C ILE A 285 -28.25 37.64 -69.07
N ARG A 286 -29.28 36.80 -69.12
CA ARG A 286 -30.18 36.66 -70.29
C ARG A 286 -31.58 37.17 -69.94
#